data_AF-A0A662GFE9-F1
#
_entry.id   AF-A0A662GFE9-F1
#
_cell.length_a   1.000
_cell.length_b   1.000
_cell.length_c   1.000
_cell.angle_alpha   90.00
_cell.angle_beta   90.00
_cell.angle_gamma   90.00
#
_symmetry.space_group_name_H-M   'P 1'
#
loop_
_entity.id
_entity.type
_entity.pdbx_description
1 polymer ?
#
loop_
_entity_poly.entity_id
_entity_poly.type
_entity_poly.pdbx_seq_one_letter_code
_entity_poly.pdbx_strand_id
1 'polypeptide(L)'
;MINSKIESYCPSIAKKIVKIKGVEKVYEISGQYDLAAIIFAPSSREINEVIEKIRSIEGVERTYTCIVLDSHYNDSVNFRVDKTRR
;
A
#
# COMPACT_ATOMS: atom_id res chain seq x y z
N MET A 1 -3.46 0.92 -4.51
CA MET A 1 -4.17 -0.36 -4.67
C MET A 1 -3.37 -1.30 -5.55
N ILE A 2 -3.36 -2.59 -5.25
CA ILE A 2 -2.47 -3.57 -5.88
C ILE A 2 -3.24 -4.87 -6.11
N ASN A 3 -3.11 -5.44 -7.31
CA ASN A 3 -3.57 -6.78 -7.64
C ASN A 3 -2.40 -7.74 -7.67
N SER A 4 -2.60 -8.89 -7.06
CA SER A 4 -1.72 -10.04 -7.09
C SER A 4 -2.23 -11.09 -8.05
N LYS A 5 -1.32 -11.87 -8.65
CA LYS A 5 -1.71 -13.00 -9.50
C LYS A 5 -2.48 -14.02 -8.66
N ILE A 6 -3.48 -14.68 -9.26
CA ILE A 6 -4.36 -15.66 -8.60
C ILE A 6 -3.59 -16.76 -7.84
N GLU A 7 -2.41 -17.16 -8.33
CA GLU A 7 -1.57 -18.20 -7.72
C GLU A 7 -0.59 -17.67 -6.65
N SER A 8 -0.55 -16.36 -6.43
CA SER A 8 0.39 -15.73 -5.49
C SER A 8 -0.20 -15.65 -4.08
N TYR A 9 0.60 -16.03 -3.07
CA TYR A 9 0.19 -15.90 -1.67
C TYR A 9 0.25 -14.43 -1.22
N CYS A 10 -0.91 -13.76 -1.16
CA CYS A 10 -1.06 -12.33 -0.86
C CYS A 10 -0.29 -11.86 0.40
N PRO A 11 -0.28 -12.62 1.52
CA PRO A 11 0.47 -12.20 2.71
C PRO A 11 2.00 -12.17 2.53
N SER A 12 2.55 -12.95 1.58
CA SER A 12 3.98 -12.88 1.24
C SER A 12 4.32 -11.60 0.47
N ILE A 13 3.44 -11.18 -0.43
CA ILE A 13 3.57 -9.93 -1.18
C ILE A 13 3.45 -8.74 -0.24
N ALA A 14 2.46 -8.73 0.66
CA ALA A 14 2.30 -7.69 1.66
C ALA A 14 3.56 -7.51 2.55
N LYS A 15 4.16 -8.63 3.00
CA LYS A 15 5.42 -8.62 3.77
C LYS A 15 6.63 -8.11 2.98
N LYS A 16 6.64 -8.25 1.65
CA LYS A 16 7.69 -7.65 0.81
C LYS A 16 7.46 -6.15 0.65
N ILE A 17 6.21 -5.74 0.40
CA ILE A 17 5.85 -4.33 0.20
C ILE A 17 6.14 -3.50 1.45
N VAL A 18 5.80 -3.99 2.65
CA VAL A 18 6.02 -3.24 3.91
C VAL A 18 7.50 -2.96 4.21
N LYS A 19 8.43 -3.69 3.58
CA LYS A 19 9.88 -3.46 3.73
C LYS A 19 10.42 -2.39 2.80
N ILE A 20 9.63 -1.91 1.83
CA ILE A 20 10.05 -0.86 0.91
C ILE A 20 10.05 0.48 1.65
N LYS A 21 11.20 1.16 1.68
CA LYS A 21 11.32 2.52 2.23
C LYS A 21 10.30 3.44 1.53
N GLY A 22 9.48 4.13 2.33
CA GLY A 22 8.41 5.01 1.85
C GLY A 22 7.01 4.38 1.91
N VAL A 23 6.90 3.07 2.15
CA VAL A 23 5.62 2.43 2.50
C VAL A 23 5.38 2.56 4.00
N GLU A 24 4.27 3.17 4.40
CA GLU A 24 3.90 3.29 5.81
C GLU A 24 3.08 2.09 6.29
N LYS A 25 2.10 1.69 5.49
CA LYS A 25 1.14 0.64 5.84
C LYS A 25 0.73 -0.16 4.62
N VAL A 26 0.42 -1.43 4.83
CA VAL A 26 -0.18 -2.31 3.82
C VAL A 26 -1.36 -3.02 4.48
N TYR A 27 -2.50 -3.03 3.81
CA TYR A 27 -3.71 -3.71 4.24
C TYR A 27 -4.13 -4.71 3.18
N GLU A 28 -4.58 -5.87 3.64
CA GLU A 28 -5.40 -6.77 2.83
C GLU A 28 -6.83 -6.23 2.83
N ILE A 29 -7.41 -6.11 1.65
CA ILE A 29 -8.76 -5.56 1.49
C ILE A 29 -9.64 -6.53 0.72
N SER A 30 -10.92 -6.57 1.05
CA SER A 30 -11.91 -7.24 0.23
C SER A 30 -12.32 -6.32 -0.93
N GLY A 31 -12.44 -6.85 -2.15
CA GLY A 31 -12.99 -6.11 -3.28
C GLY A 31 -12.27 -6.41 -4.59
N GLN A 32 -12.20 -5.41 -5.47
CA GLN A 32 -11.56 -5.52 -6.79
C GLN A 32 -10.03 -5.62 -6.72
N TYR A 33 -9.44 -5.20 -5.60
CA TYR A 33 -8.01 -5.26 -5.36
C TYR A 33 -7.70 -6.06 -4.11
N ASP A 34 -6.51 -6.66 -4.07
CA ASP A 34 -6.11 -7.52 -2.96
C ASP A 34 -5.45 -6.72 -1.83
N LEU A 35 -4.64 -5.71 -2.20
CA LEU A 35 -3.88 -4.91 -1.23
C LEU A 35 -4.06 -3.39 -1.43
N ALA A 36 -4.11 -2.67 -0.31
CA ALA A 36 -3.94 -1.22 -0.24
C ALA A 36 -2.62 -0.88 0.47
N ALA A 37 -1.77 -0.11 -0.19
CA ALA A 37 -0.55 0.42 0.42
C ALA A 37 -0.68 1.95 0.61
N ILE A 38 -0.36 2.43 1.80
CA ILE A 38 -0.20 3.85 2.10
C ILE A 38 1.27 4.18 1.97
N ILE A 39 1.58 5.13 1.09
CA ILE A 39 2.94 5.54 0.74
C ILE A 39 3.11 6.99 1.14
N PHE A 40 4.21 7.31 1.80
CA PHE A 40 4.63 8.66 2.10
C PHE A 40 6.07 8.86 1.64
N ALA A 41 6.30 9.89 0.84
CA ALA A 41 7.62 10.28 0.39
C ALA A 41 7.65 11.79 0.09
N PRO A 42 8.82 12.45 0.22
CA PRO A 42 8.91 13.90 0.13
C PRO A 42 8.85 14.45 -1.30
N SER A 43 8.84 13.58 -2.32
CA SER A 43 8.76 13.98 -3.72
C SER A 43 7.97 13.00 -4.59
N SER A 44 7.38 13.49 -5.67
CA SER A 44 6.71 12.66 -6.68
C SER A 44 7.66 11.64 -7.33
N ARG A 45 8.95 11.99 -7.44
CA ARG A 45 9.99 11.08 -7.92
C ARG A 45 10.13 9.87 -6.99
N GLU A 46 10.26 10.10 -5.69
CA GLU A 46 10.38 9.01 -4.72
C GLU A 46 9.10 8.17 -4.64
N ILE A 47 7.92 8.79 -4.77
CA ILE A 47 6.65 8.04 -4.90
C ILE A 47 6.71 7.08 -6.09
N ASN A 48 7.15 7.56 -7.26
CA ASN A 48 7.29 6.70 -8.44
C ASN A 48 8.30 5.58 -8.22
N GLU A 49 9.42 5.86 -7.56
CA GLU A 49 10.41 4.82 -7.22
C GLU A 49 9.83 3.74 -6.30
N VAL A 50 8.97 4.11 -5.34
CA VAL A 50 8.26 3.15 -4.49
C VAL A 50 7.28 2.31 -5.31
N ILE A 51 6.52 2.93 -6.21
CA ILE A 51 5.56 2.23 -7.07
C ILE A 51 6.29 1.21 -7.97
N GLU A 52 7.41 1.60 -8.59
CA GLU A 52 8.19 0.69 -9.43
C GLU A 52 8.79 -0.48 -8.63
N LYS A 53 9.24 -0.23 -7.39
CA LYS A 53 9.66 -1.30 -6.47
C LYS A 53 8.52 -2.25 -6.10
N ILE A 54 7.29 -1.75 -5.99
CA ILE A 54 6.12 -2.61 -5.75
C ILE A 54 5.84 -3.45 -7.01
N ARG A 55 5.84 -2.84 -8.19
CA ARG A 55 5.56 -3.51 -9.47
C ARG A 55 6.61 -4.57 -9.84
N SER A 56 7.85 -4.43 -9.34
CA SER A 56 8.90 -5.42 -9.56
C SER A 56 8.82 -6.62 -8.62
N ILE A 57 7.95 -6.61 -7.60
CA ILE A 57 7.72 -7.78 -6.74
C ILE A 57 7.02 -8.87 -7.56
N GLU A 58 7.65 -10.03 -7.63
CA GLU A 58 7.04 -11.23 -8.20
C GLU A 58 5.68 -11.51 -7.55
N GLY A 59 4.67 -11.68 -8.41
CA GLY A 59 3.29 -11.89 -8.01
C GLY A 59 2.44 -10.63 -8.04
N VAL A 60 3.02 -9.43 -8.15
CA VAL A 60 2.26 -8.20 -8.44
C VAL A 60 1.91 -8.15 -9.93
N GLU A 61 0.63 -8.03 -10.23
CA GLU A 61 0.13 -7.98 -11.61
C GLU A 61 -0.15 -6.54 -12.05
N ARG A 62 -0.79 -5.75 -11.19
CA ARG A 62 -1.19 -4.38 -11.50
C ARG A 62 -1.14 -3.52 -10.25
N THR A 63 -0.86 -2.23 -10.45
CA THR A 63 -1.04 -1.19 -9.44
C THR A 63 -2.00 -0.13 -9.94
N TYR A 64 -2.77 0.44 -9.02
CA TYR A 64 -3.58 1.64 -9.23
C TYR A 64 -3.25 2.62 -8.11
N THR A 65 -2.81 3.82 -8.49
CA THR A 65 -2.25 4.81 -7.57
C THR A 65 -3.17 6.02 -7.48
N CYS A 66 -3.45 6.45 -6.25
CA CYS A 66 -4.14 7.71 -5.96
C CYS A 66 -3.16 8.62 -5.22
N ILE A 67 -3.01 9.86 -5.69
CA ILE A 67 -2.27 10.90 -4.99
C ILE A 67 -3.28 11.74 -4.22
N VAL A 68 -3.04 11.92 -2.92
CA VAL A 68 -3.86 12.81 -2.09
C VAL A 68 -3.55 14.25 -2.49
N LEU A 69 -4.56 14.98 -2.95
CA LEU A 69 -4.43 16.39 -3.37
C LEU A 69 -4.81 17.37 -2.27
N ASP A 70 -5.80 17.01 -1.45
CA ASP A 70 -6.21 17.74 -0.26
C ASP A 70 -6.69 16.72 0.78
N SER A 71 -6.68 17.10 2.05
CA SER A 71 -7.04 16.24 3.17
C SER A 71 -8.06 16.94 4.07
N HIS A 72 -9.23 16.33 4.19
CA HIS A 72 -10.29 16.79 5.10
C HIS A 72 -10.58 15.68 6.11
N TYR A 73 -10.34 15.95 7.38
CA TYR A 73 -10.57 15.01 8.47
C TYR A 73 -11.69 15.55 9.37
N ASN A 74 -12.52 14.63 9.88
CA ASN A 74 -13.41 14.92 10.98
C ASN A 74 -12.79 14.32 12.25
N ASP A 75 -12.20 15.18 13.09
CA ASP A 75 -11.47 14.78 14.30
C ASP A 75 -12.33 14.00 15.31
N SER A 76 -13.66 14.03 15.16
CA SER A 76 -14.64 13.34 16.01
C SER A 76 -14.69 11.81 15.81
N VAL A 77 -14.11 11.27 14.72
CA VAL A 77 -14.18 9.85 14.36
C VAL A 77 -12.78 9.23 14.30
N ASN A 78 -12.15 9.07 15.47
CA ASN A 78 -10.92 8.29 15.58
C ASN A 78 -11.23 6.80 15.76
N PHE A 79 -11.53 6.08 14.66
CA PHE A 79 -11.46 4.62 14.68
C PHE A 79 -10.01 4.19 14.76
N ARG A 80 -9.58 3.78 15.96
CA ARG A 80 -8.24 3.23 16.23
C ARG A 80 -8.15 1.84 15.62
N VAL A 81 -7.89 1.74 14.31
CA VAL A 81 -7.49 0.46 13.70
C VAL A 81 -5.99 0.28 13.95
N ASP A 82 -5.75 -0.31 15.12
CA ASP A 82 -4.58 -1.00 15.65
C ASP A 82 -3.19 -0.34 15.56
N LYS A 83 -2.63 -0.16 16.77
CA LYS A 83 -1.24 0.16 17.04
C LYS A 83 -0.46 -1.15 16.93
N THR A 84 0.68 -1.13 16.23
CA THR A 84 1.91 -1.80 16.69
C THR A 84 1.69 -3.19 17.33
N ARG A 85 1.57 -4.25 16.52
CA ARG A 85 1.95 -5.57 17.01
C ARG A 85 3.47 -5.64 17.09
N ARG A 86 3.93 -5.91 18.31
CA ARG A 86 5.30 -6.17 18.76
C ARG A 86 6.14 -7.00 17.80
#